data_AF-A0A239ZPX1-F1
#
_entry.id   AF-A0A239ZPX1-F1
#
_cell.length_a   1.000
_cell.length_b   1.000
_cell.length_c   1.000
_cell.angle_alpha   90.00
_cell.angle_beta   90.00
_cell.angle_gamma   90.00
#
_symmetry.space_group_name_H-M   'P 1'
#
loop_
_entity.id
_entity.type
_entity.pdbx_description
1 polymer ?
#
loop_
_entity_poly.entity_id
_entity_poly.type
_entity_poly.pdbx_seq_one_letter_code
_entity_poly.pdbx_strand_id
1 'polypeptide(L)'
;MKKNRIKSCMIGESIFKIGDYTSIAQGWGIYKGKISLEECVNLKIKDMYFKETEDGQLPKFIAIVETNKNRTLEVNIEDLNDTRCSFENRKELEKIGYDFEKGAIYCKGYEDIDGYWKFFNIGLQGLEKTLCMA
;
A
#
# COMPACT_ATOMS: atom_id res chain seq x y z
N MET A 1 -13.70 -12.23 8.76
CA MET A 1 -12.94 -11.13 8.13
C MET A 1 -13.20 -11.09 6.63
N LYS A 2 -13.66 -9.96 6.09
CA LYS A 2 -13.99 -9.80 4.67
C LYS A 2 -12.76 -9.26 3.93
N LYS A 3 -12.33 -9.93 2.86
CA LYS A 3 -11.32 -9.38 1.91
C LYS A 3 -12.09 -8.53 0.91
N ASN A 4 -11.85 -7.23 0.88
CA ASN A 4 -12.47 -6.31 -0.06
C ASN A 4 -11.49 -6.01 -1.18
N ARG A 5 -11.86 -6.32 -2.42
CA ARG A 5 -11.02 -6.09 -3.61
C ARG A 5 -10.92 -4.60 -3.91
N ILE A 6 -9.74 -4.15 -4.33
CA ILE A 6 -9.46 -2.74 -4.68
C ILE A 6 -8.67 -2.67 -5.97
N LYS A 7 -8.73 -1.52 -6.65
CA LYS A 7 -7.98 -1.28 -7.90
C LYS A 7 -6.56 -0.77 -7.66
N SER A 8 -6.45 0.11 -6.67
CA SER A 8 -5.23 0.82 -6.33
C SER A 8 -5.18 1.09 -4.83
N CYS A 9 -4.00 1.30 -4.28
CA CYS A 9 -3.83 1.80 -2.92
C CYS A 9 -2.64 2.72 -2.81
N MET A 10 -2.61 3.49 -1.74
CA MET A 10 -1.47 4.29 -1.34
C MET A 10 -1.01 3.94 0.08
N ILE A 11 0.31 3.96 0.30
CA ILE A 11 0.95 3.85 1.61
C ILE A 11 1.95 5.00 1.71
N GLY A 12 1.73 5.95 2.61
CA GLY A 12 2.49 7.20 2.58
C GLY A 12 2.35 7.86 1.21
N GLU A 13 3.45 8.22 0.57
CA GLU A 13 3.41 8.79 -0.79
C GLU A 13 3.48 7.74 -1.91
N SER A 14 3.66 6.45 -1.60
CA SER A 14 3.75 5.40 -2.62
C SER A 14 2.37 4.98 -3.12
N ILE A 15 2.22 4.74 -4.44
CA ILE A 15 0.98 4.26 -5.05
C ILE A 15 1.22 2.92 -5.74
N PHE A 16 0.38 1.94 -5.43
CA PHE A 16 0.37 0.63 -6.06
C PHE A 16 -0.96 0.41 -6.78
N LYS A 17 -0.91 -0.14 -8.00
CA LYS A 17 -2.08 -0.44 -8.83
C LYS A 17 -1.99 -1.86 -9.39
N ILE A 18 -3.13 -2.45 -9.69
CA ILE A 18 -3.17 -3.71 -10.43
C ILE A 18 -2.49 -3.51 -11.79
N GLY A 19 -1.58 -4.42 -12.13
CA GLY A 19 -0.79 -4.39 -13.35
C GLY A 19 0.60 -3.77 -13.18
N ASP A 20 0.86 -3.05 -12.09
CA ASP A 20 2.17 -2.48 -11.80
C ASP A 20 3.21 -3.57 -11.55
N TYR A 21 4.46 -3.19 -11.81
CA TYR A 21 5.63 -3.96 -11.39
C TYR A 21 6.20 -3.35 -10.12
N THR A 22 6.68 -4.21 -9.24
CA THR A 22 7.22 -3.87 -7.92
C THR A 22 8.34 -4.84 -7.56
N SER A 23 9.03 -4.58 -6.46
CA SER A 23 9.95 -5.53 -5.84
C SER A 23 9.64 -5.68 -4.35
N ILE A 24 10.22 -6.70 -3.72
CA ILE A 24 10.26 -6.83 -2.26
C ILE A 24 11.64 -6.34 -1.81
N ALA A 25 11.71 -5.10 -1.32
CA ALA A 25 12.98 -4.54 -0.83
C ALA A 25 13.15 -4.77 0.68
N GLN A 26 12.19 -4.33 1.51
CA GLN A 26 12.28 -4.41 2.98
C GLN A 26 11.76 -5.74 3.55
N GLY A 27 10.84 -6.41 2.85
CA GLY A 27 10.21 -7.65 3.32
C GLY A 27 10.96 -8.94 2.99
N TRP A 28 12.10 -8.91 2.28
CA TRP A 28 12.73 -10.13 1.73
C TRP A 28 12.96 -11.21 2.79
N GLY A 29 13.40 -10.82 3.99
CA GLY A 29 13.61 -11.73 5.11
C GLY A 29 12.38 -12.57 5.49
N ILE A 30 11.18 -12.04 5.27
CA ILE A 30 9.88 -12.69 5.52
C ILE A 30 9.56 -13.72 4.42
N TYR A 31 9.99 -13.44 3.18
CA TYR A 31 9.62 -14.23 1.99
C TYR A 31 10.73 -15.14 1.45
N LYS A 32 11.95 -15.10 2.01
CA LYS A 32 13.13 -15.88 1.56
C LYS A 32 12.93 -17.40 1.46
N GLY A 33 11.96 -17.97 2.19
CA GLY A 33 11.61 -19.39 2.12
C GLY A 33 10.55 -19.72 1.06
N LYS A 34 9.98 -18.71 0.41
CA LYS A 34 8.89 -18.84 -0.58
C LYS A 34 9.35 -18.47 -1.98
N ILE A 35 10.26 -17.51 -2.11
CA ILE A 35 10.79 -17.02 -3.39
C ILE A 35 12.31 -16.95 -3.36
N SER A 36 12.94 -16.97 -4.52
CA SER A 36 14.36 -16.65 -4.67
C SER A 36 14.62 -15.14 -4.77
N LEU A 37 15.88 -14.72 -4.60
CA LEU A 37 16.30 -13.32 -4.78
C LEU A 37 16.00 -12.81 -6.20
N GLU A 38 16.17 -13.68 -7.20
CA GLU A 38 15.85 -13.36 -8.59
C GLU A 38 14.34 -13.11 -8.79
N GLU A 39 13.49 -13.84 -8.06
CA GLU A 39 12.04 -13.65 -8.14
C GLU A 39 11.57 -12.40 -7.39
N CYS A 40 12.33 -11.88 -6.42
CA CYS A 40 11.88 -10.78 -5.56
C CYS A 40 12.09 -9.37 -6.16
N VAL A 41 12.85 -9.26 -7.26
CA VAL A 41 13.18 -7.98 -7.90
C VAL A 41 12.18 -7.56 -8.99
N ASN A 42 11.38 -8.50 -9.50
CA ASN A 42 10.43 -8.23 -10.58
C ASN A 42 9.12 -8.99 -10.35
N LEU A 43 8.20 -8.32 -9.67
CA LEU A 43 6.91 -8.85 -9.25
C LEU A 43 5.81 -8.05 -9.91
N LYS A 44 4.88 -8.72 -10.60
CA LYS A 44 3.71 -8.06 -11.19
C LYS A 44 2.51 -8.16 -10.26
N ILE A 45 1.89 -7.04 -9.91
CA ILE A 45 0.66 -7.02 -9.12
C ILE A 45 -0.51 -7.51 -9.98
N LYS A 46 -1.09 -8.65 -9.61
CA LYS A 46 -2.22 -9.27 -10.30
C LYS A 46 -3.55 -8.91 -9.67
N ASP A 47 -3.56 -8.75 -8.35
CA ASP A 47 -4.76 -8.42 -7.62
C ASP A 47 -4.44 -7.73 -6.29
N MET A 48 -5.40 -6.98 -5.76
CA MET A 48 -5.21 -6.22 -4.53
C MET A 48 -6.46 -6.26 -3.65
N TYR A 49 -6.23 -6.29 -2.35
CA TYR A 49 -7.28 -6.37 -1.34
C TYR A 49 -6.92 -5.49 -0.15
N PHE A 50 -7.95 -4.99 0.53
CA PHE A 50 -7.79 -4.56 1.92
C PHE A 50 -8.55 -5.47 2.86
N LYS A 51 -8.01 -5.58 4.07
CA LYS A 51 -8.67 -6.20 5.22
C LYS A 51 -8.97 -5.10 6.21
N GLU A 52 -10.25 -4.95 6.53
CA GLU A 52 -10.70 -4.17 7.68
C GLU A 52 -10.15 -4.83 8.94
N THR A 53 -9.61 -3.99 9.82
CA THR A 53 -9.12 -4.34 11.15
C THR A 53 -10.13 -3.83 12.18
N GLU A 54 -10.01 -4.30 13.43
CA GLU A 54 -10.90 -3.88 14.52
C GLU A 54 -10.83 -2.36 14.75
N ASP A 55 -11.85 -1.81 15.42
CA ASP A 55 -12.05 -0.37 15.60
C ASP A 55 -10.77 0.34 16.08
N GLY A 56 -10.31 1.30 15.26
CA GLY A 56 -9.15 2.15 15.54
C GLY A 56 -7.84 1.73 14.87
N GLN A 57 -7.77 0.57 14.21
CA GLN A 57 -6.60 0.18 13.43
C GLN A 57 -6.72 0.58 11.95
N LEU A 58 -5.58 0.88 11.33
CA LEU A 58 -5.53 1.07 9.88
C LEU A 58 -5.81 -0.23 9.13
N PRO A 59 -6.43 -0.17 7.94
CA PRO A 59 -6.59 -1.34 7.10
C PRO A 59 -5.22 -1.92 6.72
N LYS A 60 -5.17 -3.24 6.59
CA LYS A 60 -4.02 -3.95 6.02
C LYS A 60 -4.24 -4.15 4.53
N PHE A 61 -3.25 -3.80 3.72
CA PHE A 61 -3.32 -3.98 2.28
C PHE A 61 -2.50 -5.16 1.84
N ILE A 62 -3.05 -5.91 0.90
CA ILE A 62 -2.49 -7.17 0.43
C ILE A 62 -2.50 -7.17 -1.08
N ALA A 63 -1.37 -7.51 -1.68
CA ALA A 63 -1.25 -7.77 -3.09
C ALA A 63 -1.09 -9.27 -3.35
N ILE A 64 -1.68 -9.71 -4.46
CA ILE A 64 -1.35 -10.97 -5.11
C ILE A 64 -0.37 -10.63 -6.22
N VAL A 65 0.87 -11.11 -6.10
CA VAL A 65 1.94 -10.81 -7.05
C VAL A 65 2.36 -12.06 -7.81
N GLU A 66 2.69 -11.89 -9.09
CA GLU A 66 3.25 -12.92 -9.96
C GLU A 66 4.76 -12.68 -10.14
N THR A 67 5.56 -13.72 -9.92
CA THR A 67 7.00 -13.72 -10.18
C THR A 67 7.30 -13.93 -11.66
N ASN A 68 8.52 -13.59 -12.08
CA ASN A 68 9.04 -13.92 -13.41
C ASN A 68 9.10 -15.43 -13.72
N LYS A 69 8.84 -16.32 -12.74
CA LYS A 69 8.74 -17.77 -12.90
C LYS A 69 7.29 -18.27 -12.86
N ASN A 70 6.31 -17.38 -13.10
CA ASN A 70 4.87 -17.66 -13.10
C ASN A 70 4.35 -18.22 -11.76
N ARG A 71 5.01 -17.90 -10.65
CA ARG A 71 4.54 -18.26 -9.30
C ARG A 71 3.77 -17.09 -8.71
N THR A 72 2.73 -17.39 -7.95
CA THR A 72 1.88 -16.36 -7.33
C THR A 72 2.05 -16.35 -5.81
N LEU A 73 2.14 -15.17 -5.21
CA LEU A 73 2.30 -14.99 -3.76
C LEU A 73 1.34 -13.92 -3.22
N GLU A 74 0.85 -14.16 -2.01
CA GLU A 74 0.19 -13.14 -1.19
C GLU A 74 1.25 -12.39 -0.37
N VAL A 75 1.34 -11.07 -0.54
CA VAL A 75 2.30 -10.20 0.12
C VAL A 75 1.60 -8.99 0.73
N ASN A 76 2.08 -8.49 1.87
CA ASN A 76 1.61 -7.20 2.37
C ASN A 76 2.16 -6.10 1.46
N ILE A 77 1.35 -5.08 1.16
CA ILE A 77 1.78 -4.00 0.28
C ILE A 77 2.84 -3.13 0.96
N GLU A 78 2.82 -3.05 2.28
CA GLU A 78 3.85 -2.39 3.08
C GLU A 78 5.24 -3.03 2.96
N ASP A 79 5.32 -4.29 2.52
CA ASP A 79 6.59 -4.98 2.26
C ASP A 79 7.14 -4.71 0.85
N LEU A 80 6.32 -4.12 -0.02
CA LEU A 80 6.64 -3.83 -1.42
C LEU A 80 7.37 -2.50 -1.55
N ASN A 81 8.24 -2.43 -2.55
CA ASN A 81 8.92 -1.22 -2.94
C ASN A 81 8.28 -0.63 -4.19
N ASP A 82 7.79 0.60 -4.06
CA ASP A 82 7.36 1.38 -5.20
C ASP A 82 8.55 1.71 -6.10
N THR A 83 8.47 1.29 -7.36
CA THR A 83 9.53 1.52 -8.36
C THR A 83 9.41 2.89 -9.02
N ARG A 84 8.29 3.61 -8.83
CA ARG A 84 8.12 4.96 -9.34
C ARG A 84 8.91 5.96 -8.51
N CYS A 85 9.25 7.09 -9.13
CA CYS A 85 9.87 8.18 -8.40
C CYS A 85 8.82 8.99 -7.62
N SER A 86 9.27 9.66 -6.54
CA SER A 86 8.39 10.48 -5.68
C SER A 86 7.62 11.55 -6.46
N PHE A 87 8.21 12.12 -7.52
CA PHE A 87 7.57 13.12 -8.36
C PHE A 87 6.36 12.57 -9.15
N GLU A 88 6.48 11.37 -9.72
CA GLU A 88 5.38 10.71 -10.43
C GLU A 88 4.25 10.34 -9.47
N ASN A 89 4.62 9.82 -8.30
CA ASN A 89 3.66 9.50 -7.26
C ASN A 89 2.92 10.73 -6.76
N ARG A 90 3.63 11.85 -6.55
CA ARG A 90 3.02 13.12 -6.15
C ARG A 90 1.96 13.58 -7.15
N LYS A 91 2.28 13.53 -8.45
CA LYS A 91 1.33 13.88 -9.51
C LYS A 91 0.10 12.98 -9.53
N GLU A 92 0.27 11.68 -9.29
CA GLU A 92 -0.85 10.74 -9.24
C GLU A 92 -1.74 11.01 -8.01
N LEU A 93 -1.13 11.27 -6.86
CA LEU A 93 -1.80 11.66 -5.61
C LEU A 93 -2.59 12.98 -5.76
N GLU A 94 -2.01 13.99 -6.42
CA GLU A 94 -2.71 15.26 -6.73
C GLU A 94 -3.97 15.03 -7.57
N LYS A 95 -3.91 14.15 -8.59
CA LYS A 95 -5.07 13.84 -9.46
C LYS A 95 -6.22 13.20 -8.70
N ILE A 96 -5.93 12.42 -7.66
CA ILE A 96 -6.94 11.73 -6.85
C ILE A 96 -7.38 12.58 -5.64
N GLY A 97 -6.94 13.83 -5.56
CA GLY A 97 -7.35 14.79 -4.53
C GLY A 97 -6.67 14.59 -3.17
N TYR A 98 -5.49 13.97 -3.13
CA TYR A 98 -4.71 13.88 -1.89
C TYR A 98 -4.13 15.25 -1.53
N ASP A 99 -4.43 15.69 -0.30
CA ASP A 99 -3.96 16.96 0.25
C ASP A 99 -2.64 16.74 0.98
N PHE A 100 -1.54 17.27 0.42
CA PHE A 100 -0.19 17.11 1.01
C PHE A 100 0.04 18.01 2.23
N GLU A 101 -0.74 19.08 2.42
CA GLU A 101 -0.61 19.97 3.57
C GLU A 101 -1.32 19.38 4.79
N LYS A 102 -2.47 18.73 4.58
CA LYS A 102 -3.22 18.01 5.62
C LYS A 102 -2.81 16.56 5.78
N GLY A 103 -2.19 15.98 4.77
CA GLY A 103 -1.78 14.59 4.70
C GLY A 103 -0.64 14.31 5.67
N ALA A 104 -0.82 13.30 6.52
CA ALA A 104 0.19 12.92 7.50
C ALA A 104 1.20 11.93 6.96
N ILE A 105 2.34 11.80 7.65
CA ILE A 105 3.40 10.81 7.37
C ILE A 105 2.85 9.37 7.35
N TYR A 106 1.75 9.09 8.06
CA TYR A 106 1.12 7.77 8.16
C TYR A 106 -0.28 7.74 7.52
N CYS A 107 -0.38 8.14 6.25
CA CYS A 107 -1.62 8.01 5.48
C CYS A 107 -1.68 6.68 4.72
N LYS A 108 -2.89 6.14 4.63
CA LYS A 108 -3.24 4.98 3.80
C LYS A 108 -4.44 5.36 2.96
N GLY A 109 -4.59 4.77 1.78
CA GLY A 109 -5.77 5.02 0.95
C GLY A 109 -5.98 3.93 -0.06
N TYR A 110 -7.20 3.82 -0.58
CA TYR A 110 -7.49 2.88 -1.66
C TYR A 110 -8.53 3.41 -2.62
N GLU A 111 -8.43 2.94 -3.85
CA GLU A 111 -9.43 3.07 -4.90
C GLU A 111 -10.32 1.83 -4.89
N ASP A 112 -11.62 2.01 -4.68
CA ASP A 112 -12.56 0.90 -4.75
C ASP A 112 -12.80 0.43 -6.20
N ILE A 113 -13.63 -0.60 -6.34
CA ILE A 113 -13.96 -1.17 -7.66
C ILE A 113 -14.71 -0.20 -8.57
N ASP A 114 -15.33 0.84 -8.02
CA ASP A 114 -16.09 1.85 -8.75
C ASP A 114 -15.20 3.04 -9.15
N GLY A 115 -13.95 3.09 -8.66
CA GLY A 115 -12.97 4.12 -8.97
C GLY A 115 -12.95 5.27 -7.97
N TYR A 116 -13.62 5.14 -6.83
CA TYR A 116 -13.61 6.16 -5.80
C TYR A 116 -12.48 5.93 -4.80
N TRP A 117 -11.73 7.00 -4.52
CA TRP A 117 -10.67 6.98 -3.52
C TRP A 117 -11.20 7.24 -2.12
N LYS A 118 -10.74 6.42 -1.17
CA LYS A 118 -10.96 6.59 0.27
C LYS A 118 -9.63 6.70 0.96
N PHE A 119 -9.49 7.74 1.78
CA PHE A 119 -8.26 8.06 2.48
C PHE A 119 -8.43 7.87 3.99
N PHE A 120 -7.41 7.28 4.60
CA PHE A 120 -7.23 7.12 6.03
C PHE A 120 -6.08 8.02 6.45
N ASN A 121 -6.40 9.21 6.96
CA ASN A 121 -5.40 10.13 7.48
C ASN A 121 -5.17 9.84 8.96
N ILE A 122 -3.99 9.35 9.32
CA ILE A 122 -3.50 9.43 10.71
C ILE A 122 -2.74 10.75 10.87
N GLY A 123 -3.46 11.88 10.79
CA GLY A 123 -2.89 13.21 10.96
C GLY A 123 -3.37 13.91 12.20
N LEU A 124 -2.47 14.05 13.18
CA LEU A 124 -2.48 14.92 14.37
C LEU A 124 -3.64 14.81 15.39
N GLN A 125 -4.84 14.35 15.05
CA GLN A 125 -5.94 14.27 16.03
C GLN A 125 -5.67 13.27 17.18
N GLY A 126 -4.73 12.33 17.01
CA GLY A 126 -4.23 11.48 18.09
C GLY A 126 -3.03 12.04 18.86
N LEU A 127 -2.27 12.95 18.24
CA LEU A 127 -1.10 13.57 18.86
C LEU A 127 -1.50 14.70 19.81
N GLU A 128 -2.55 15.46 19.51
CA GLU A 128 -3.09 16.49 20.42
C GLU A 128 -3.55 15.86 21.76
N LYS A 129 -4.21 14.69 21.72
CA LYS A 129 -4.58 13.97 22.95
C LYS A 129 -3.39 13.39 23.71
N THR A 130 -2.29 13.08 23.02
CA THR A 130 -1.09 12.51 23.65
C THR A 130 -0.17 13.59 24.22
N LEU A 131 -0.14 14.77 23.61
CA LEU A 131 0.64 15.94 24.06
C LEU A 131 -0.07 16.76 25.15
N CYS A 132 -1.42 16.71 25.25
CA CYS A 132 -2.16 17.31 26.37
C CYS A 132 -2.20 16.45 27.64
N MET A 133 -1.54 15.28 27.66
CA MET A 133 -1.37 14.44 28.85
C MET A 133 0.09 14.27 29.27
N ALA A 134 1.00 15.09 28.74
CA ALA A 134 2.42 15.13 29.12
C ALA A 134 2.71 16.30 30.05
#